data_AF-A0A436DM61-F1
#
_entry.id   AF-A0A436DM61-F1
#
_cell.length_a   1.000
_cell.length_b   1.000
_cell.length_c   1.000
_cell.angle_alpha   90.00
_cell.angle_beta   90.00
_cell.angle_gamma   90.00
#
_symmetry.space_group_name_H-M   'P 1'
#
loop_
_entity.id
_entity.type
_entity.pdbx_description
1 polymer ?
#
loop_
_entity_poly.entity_id
_entity_poly.type
_entity_poly.pdbx_seq_one_letter_code
_entity_poly.pdbx_strand_id
1 'polypeptide(L)'
;LPGERIALFTNNDSAYRAAVALKKAGAAVVAIADVRPELSPEMRKLAAEAEAEIFAGHAVVATEGGKALSGLKLQRFDMANGTLIGDARSIHADCLLMSGGWSPTIHLASQAGAKAEWYAARQAFLPPK
;
A
#
# COMPACT_ATOMS: atom_id res chain seq x y z
N LEU A 1 11.77 11.62 9.89
CA LEU A 1 10.54 11.19 9.18
C LEU A 1 10.66 11.60 7.71
N PRO A 2 10.06 10.86 6.74
CA PRO A 2 10.10 11.21 5.32
C PRO A 2 9.13 12.33 4.91
N GLY A 3 8.20 12.69 5.79
CA GLY A 3 7.21 13.75 5.65
C GLY A 3 6.49 13.96 6.98
N GLU A 4 5.61 14.95 7.06
CA GLU A 4 4.81 15.24 8.25
C GLU A 4 3.39 14.66 8.12
N ARG A 5 2.82 14.67 6.92
CA ARG A 5 1.47 14.17 6.59
C ARG A 5 1.56 13.04 5.59
N ILE A 6 1.59 11.82 6.10
CA ILE A 6 1.93 10.65 5.32
C ILE A 6 0.68 9.84 4.99
N ALA A 7 0.50 9.53 3.72
CA ALA A 7 -0.46 8.54 3.27
C ALA A 7 0.25 7.23 2.89
N LEU A 8 -0.46 6.12 3.01
CA LEU A 8 0.02 4.80 2.63
C LEU A 8 -0.91 4.19 1.59
N PHE A 9 -0.34 3.58 0.57
CA PHE A 9 -1.02 2.64 -0.31
C PHE A 9 -0.58 1.23 0.01
N THR A 10 -1.50 0.27 0.00
CA THR A 10 -1.15 -1.14 0.13
C THR A 10 -2.11 -2.11 -0.55
N ASN A 11 -1.58 -3.28 -0.91
CA ASN A 11 -2.34 -4.48 -1.27
C ASN A 11 -2.10 -5.66 -0.31
N ASN A 12 -1.42 -5.43 0.81
CA ASN A 12 -0.99 -6.45 1.75
C ASN A 12 -0.86 -5.86 3.18
N ASP A 13 -0.52 -6.70 4.16
CA ASP A 13 -0.53 -6.30 5.57
C ASP A 13 0.72 -5.51 6.00
N SER A 14 1.77 -5.48 5.17
CA SER A 14 3.09 -4.98 5.56
C SER A 14 3.08 -3.48 5.88
N ALA A 15 2.23 -2.70 5.20
CA ALA A 15 2.14 -1.26 5.37
C ALA A 15 1.64 -0.84 6.77
N TYR A 16 0.81 -1.64 7.43
CA TYR A 16 0.18 -1.25 8.70
C TYR A 16 1.19 -1.13 9.84
N ARG A 17 2.21 -2.00 9.87
CA ARG A 17 3.31 -1.87 10.86
C ARG A 17 4.14 -0.62 10.60
N ALA A 18 4.34 -0.24 9.34
CA ALA A 18 5.01 1.00 9.00
C ALA A 18 4.18 2.23 9.42
N ALA A 19 2.85 2.20 9.25
CA ALA A 19 1.95 3.25 9.73
C ALA A 19 2.10 3.48 11.25
N VAL A 20 2.09 2.40 12.04
CA VAL A 20 2.29 2.50 13.50
C VAL A 20 3.68 3.06 13.84
N ALA A 21 4.73 2.61 13.14
CA ALA A 21 6.08 3.12 13.37
C ALA A 21 6.20 4.61 13.04
N LEU A 22 5.60 5.08 11.95
CA LEU A 22 5.56 6.48 11.55
C LEU A 22 4.83 7.34 12.57
N LYS A 23 3.67 6.89 13.06
CA LYS A 23 2.92 7.57 14.11
C LYS A 23 3.74 7.71 15.40
N LYS A 24 4.39 6.62 15.84
CA LYS A 24 5.28 6.63 17.02
C LYS A 24 6.48 7.56 16.86
N ALA A 25 6.97 7.73 15.64
CA ALA A 25 8.04 8.65 15.32
C ALA A 25 7.59 10.11 15.14
N GLY A 26 6.28 10.40 15.23
CA GLY A 26 5.70 11.75 15.25
C GLY A 26 5.04 12.21 13.95
N ALA A 27 4.92 11.36 12.92
CA ALA A 27 4.20 11.72 11.70
C ALA A 27 2.68 11.60 11.88
N ALA A 28 1.93 12.41 11.13
CA ALA A 28 0.49 12.24 10.96
C ALA A 28 0.24 11.24 9.81
N VAL A 29 -0.28 10.06 10.13
CA VAL A 29 -0.72 9.10 9.11
C VAL A 29 -2.13 9.46 8.68
N VAL A 30 -2.28 10.17 7.57
CA VAL A 30 -3.55 10.80 7.17
C VAL A 30 -4.50 9.86 6.44
N ALA A 31 -3.97 8.81 5.80
CA ALA A 31 -4.78 7.83 5.08
C ALA A 31 -4.01 6.52 4.88
N ILE A 32 -4.72 5.40 4.96
CA ILE A 32 -4.27 4.09 4.45
C ILE A 32 -5.25 3.66 3.37
N ALA A 33 -4.85 3.73 2.11
CA ALA A 33 -5.57 3.19 0.97
C ALA A 33 -5.20 1.71 0.80
N ASP A 34 -6.14 0.83 1.10
CA ASP A 34 -5.98 -0.61 0.93
C ASP A 34 -6.90 -1.05 -0.21
N VAL A 35 -6.32 -1.64 -1.26
CA VAL A 35 -7.12 -2.09 -2.41
C VAL A 35 -8.04 -3.25 -2.06
N ARG A 36 -7.80 -3.95 -0.95
CA ARG A 36 -8.63 -5.07 -0.48
C ARG A 36 -9.90 -4.52 0.18
N PRO A 37 -11.09 -5.04 -0.17
CA PRO A 37 -12.35 -4.59 0.47
C PRO A 37 -12.47 -5.10 1.91
N GLU A 38 -11.95 -6.30 2.19
CA GLU A 38 -12.02 -6.95 3.49
C GLU A 38 -10.66 -6.92 4.18
N LEU A 39 -10.64 -6.41 5.40
CA LEU A 39 -9.45 -6.25 6.22
C LEU A 39 -9.57 -7.06 7.50
N SER A 40 -8.50 -7.75 7.88
CA SER A 40 -8.44 -8.52 9.11
C SER A 40 -8.61 -7.62 10.35
N PRO A 41 -9.10 -8.18 11.48
CA PRO A 41 -9.17 -7.44 12.74
C PRO A 41 -7.82 -6.87 13.19
N GLU A 42 -6.72 -7.56 12.89
CA GLU A 42 -5.37 -7.10 13.21
C GLU A 42 -5.01 -5.83 12.43
N MET A 43 -5.31 -5.77 11.13
CA MET A 43 -5.02 -4.58 10.32
C MET A 43 -5.85 -3.37 10.76
N ARG A 44 -7.13 -3.59 11.09
CA ARG A 44 -7.99 -2.53 11.64
C ARG A 44 -7.46 -2.02 12.99
N LYS A 45 -6.95 -2.91 13.84
CA LYS A 45 -6.32 -2.54 15.11
C LYS A 45 -5.05 -1.71 14.90
N LEU A 46 -4.14 -2.14 14.01
CA LEU A 46 -2.90 -1.42 13.74
C LEU A 46 -3.16 -0.04 13.12
N ALA A 47 -4.15 0.09 12.25
CA ALA A 47 -4.56 1.38 11.71
C ALA A 47 -5.13 2.31 12.81
N ALA A 48 -5.92 1.76 13.74
CA ALA A 48 -6.39 2.52 14.91
C ALA A 48 -5.22 2.97 15.81
N GLU A 49 -4.23 2.11 16.05
CA GLU A 49 -2.99 2.47 16.78
C GLU A 49 -2.17 3.55 16.05
N ALA A 50 -2.24 3.59 14.72
CA ALA A 50 -1.61 4.64 13.91
C ALA A 50 -2.45 5.93 13.84
N GLU A 51 -3.66 5.95 14.40
CA GLU A 51 -4.66 7.01 14.26
C GLU A 51 -4.94 7.37 12.79
N ALA A 52 -4.97 6.36 11.92
CA ALA A 52 -5.12 6.53 10.48
C ALA A 52 -6.56 6.25 10.00
N GLU A 53 -7.05 7.07 9.07
CA GLU A 53 -8.29 6.78 8.33
C GLU A 53 -8.02 5.67 7.30
N ILE A 54 -8.81 4.60 7.33
CA ILE A 54 -8.68 3.47 6.40
C ILE A 54 -9.67 3.63 5.25
N PHE A 55 -9.15 3.59 4.03
CA PHE A 55 -9.91 3.50 2.79
C PHE A 55 -9.78 2.09 2.22
N ALA A 56 -10.55 1.15 2.76
CA ALA A 56 -10.61 -0.22 2.26
C ALA A 56 -11.33 -0.27 0.90
N GLY A 57 -10.87 -1.12 -0.01
CA GLY A 57 -11.37 -1.17 -1.39
C GLY A 57 -11.16 0.15 -2.14
N HIS A 58 -10.06 0.86 -1.88
CA HIS A 58 -9.72 2.10 -2.59
C HIS A 58 -8.29 2.04 -3.13
N ALA A 59 -8.08 2.69 -4.27
CA ALA A 59 -6.78 2.85 -4.88
C ALA A 59 -6.39 4.33 -4.94
N VAL A 60 -5.09 4.60 -4.97
CA VAL A 60 -4.56 5.90 -5.36
C VAL A 60 -4.61 5.98 -6.89
N VAL A 61 -5.33 6.98 -7.42
CA VAL A 61 -5.55 7.14 -8.88
C VAL A 61 -4.80 8.31 -9.48
N ALA A 62 -4.40 9.28 -8.65
CA ALA A 62 -3.56 10.39 -9.06
C ALA A 62 -2.80 10.95 -7.86
N THR A 63 -1.72 11.67 -8.15
CA THR A 63 -0.98 12.48 -7.18
C THR A 63 -1.12 13.96 -7.55
N GLU A 64 -1.06 14.81 -6.54
CA GLU A 64 -1.14 16.26 -6.68
C GLU A 64 0.18 16.87 -6.18
N GLY A 65 0.62 17.94 -6.84
CA GLY A 65 1.88 18.61 -6.52
C GLY A 65 2.67 18.98 -7.78
N GLY A 66 3.86 19.51 -7.56
CA GLY A 66 4.79 19.89 -8.63
C GLY A 66 6.13 19.19 -8.45
N LYS A 67 7.08 19.86 -7.78
CA LYS A 67 8.39 19.27 -7.43
C LYS A 67 8.34 18.35 -6.20
N ALA A 68 7.27 18.45 -5.42
CA ALA A 68 7.01 17.65 -4.23
C ALA A 68 5.52 17.31 -4.18
N LEU A 69 5.19 16.21 -3.48
CA LEU A 69 3.81 15.80 -3.24
C LEU A 69 3.10 16.79 -2.33
N SER A 70 1.89 17.20 -2.69
CA SER A 70 1.01 18.00 -1.83
C SER A 70 -0.32 17.29 -1.55
N GLY A 71 -0.63 16.25 -2.32
CA GLY A 71 -1.84 15.46 -2.12
C GLY A 71 -1.90 14.26 -3.04
N LEU A 72 -2.96 13.49 -2.88
CA LEU A 72 -3.29 12.35 -3.72
C LEU A 72 -4.80 12.22 -3.86
N LYS A 73 -5.23 11.53 -4.91
CA LYS A 73 -6.64 11.20 -5.14
C LYS A 73 -6.89 9.74 -4.87
N LEU A 74 -7.85 9.44 -4.01
CA LEU A 74 -8.36 8.11 -3.73
C LEU A 74 -9.67 7.89 -4.46
N GLN A 75 -9.86 6.71 -5.03
CA GLN A 75 -11.12 6.33 -5.66
C GLN A 75 -11.43 4.88 -5.30
N ARG A 76 -12.73 4.57 -5.20
CA ARG A 76 -13.16 3.21 -4.92
C ARG A 76 -12.67 2.28 -6.03
N PHE A 77 -12.09 1.17 -5.65
CA PHE A 77 -11.50 0.18 -6.53
C PHE A 77 -12.18 -1.16 -6.32
N ASP A 78 -12.74 -1.70 -7.40
CA ASP A 78 -13.25 -3.06 -7.43
C ASP A 78 -12.11 -4.01 -7.81
N MET A 79 -11.57 -4.68 -6.80
CA MET A 79 -10.48 -5.64 -6.98
C MET A 79 -10.88 -6.85 -7.83
N ALA A 80 -12.16 -7.24 -7.85
CA ALA A 80 -12.60 -8.41 -8.62
C ALA A 80 -12.62 -8.12 -10.12
N ASN A 81 -13.04 -6.91 -10.50
CA ASN A 81 -13.16 -6.49 -11.89
C ASN A 81 -11.97 -5.64 -12.38
N GLY A 82 -11.11 -5.17 -11.48
CA GLY A 82 -9.99 -4.30 -11.80
C GLY A 82 -10.41 -2.90 -12.24
N THR A 83 -11.57 -2.42 -11.79
CA THR A 83 -12.18 -1.16 -12.24
C THR A 83 -12.28 -0.12 -11.12
N LEU A 84 -12.30 1.15 -11.51
CA LEU A 84 -12.53 2.27 -10.62
C LEU A 84 -14.02 2.66 -10.65
N ILE A 85 -14.58 2.98 -9.48
CA ILE A 85 -16.00 3.28 -9.30
C ILE A 85 -16.17 4.65 -8.66
N GLY A 86 -17.12 5.44 -9.19
CA GLY A 86 -17.49 6.75 -8.63
C GLY A 86 -16.41 7.81 -8.85
N ASP A 87 -16.48 8.89 -8.07
CA ASP A 87 -15.53 10.01 -8.18
C ASP A 87 -14.34 9.85 -7.24
N ALA A 88 -13.22 10.46 -7.63
CA ALA A 88 -12.03 10.49 -6.81
C ALA A 88 -12.09 11.60 -5.75
N ARG A 89 -11.61 11.31 -4.53
CA ARG A 89 -11.51 12.23 -3.39
C ARG A 89 -10.05 12.64 -3.19
N SER A 90 -9.78 13.93 -3.07
CA SER A 90 -8.43 14.44 -2.75
C SER A 90 -8.14 14.33 -1.24
N ILE A 91 -6.91 13.93 -0.93
CA ILE A 91 -6.34 13.80 0.41
C ILE A 91 -5.03 14.59 0.44
N HIS A 92 -4.88 15.52 1.38
CA HIS A 92 -3.65 16.29 1.55
C HIS A 92 -2.59 15.47 2.28
N ALA A 93 -1.47 15.21 1.60
CA ALA A 93 -0.33 14.45 2.09
C ALA A 93 0.95 14.96 1.42
N ASP A 94 2.05 15.03 2.17
CA ASP A 94 3.37 15.43 1.68
C ASP A 94 4.27 14.23 1.33
N CYS A 95 3.83 13.02 1.70
CA CYS A 95 4.53 11.77 1.44
C CYS A 95 3.53 10.64 1.17
N LEU A 96 3.82 9.81 0.18
CA LEU A 96 3.06 8.60 -0.13
C LEU A 96 3.99 7.38 -0.04
N LEU A 97 3.74 6.50 0.94
CA LEU A 97 4.43 5.21 1.05
C LEU A 97 3.68 4.17 0.23
N MET A 98 4.43 3.43 -0.58
CA MET A 98 3.90 2.42 -1.48
C MET A 98 4.27 1.01 -0.99
N SER A 99 3.26 0.18 -0.70
CA SER A 99 3.44 -1.25 -0.42
C SER A 99 2.64 -2.10 -1.42
N GLY A 100 3.18 -2.25 -2.63
CA GLY A 100 2.52 -2.94 -3.76
C GLY A 100 2.73 -4.46 -3.82
N GLY A 101 3.26 -5.07 -2.76
CA GLY A 101 3.59 -6.50 -2.71
C GLY A 101 5.09 -6.74 -2.61
N TRP A 102 5.48 -8.01 -2.68
CA TRP A 102 6.88 -8.45 -2.52
C TRP A 102 7.36 -9.17 -3.77
N SER A 103 8.53 -8.78 -4.26
CA SER A 103 9.25 -9.48 -5.33
C SER A 103 10.45 -10.21 -4.73
N PRO A 104 10.39 -11.55 -4.57
CA PRO A 104 11.49 -12.31 -4.00
C PRO A 104 12.79 -12.20 -4.81
N THR A 105 13.91 -12.14 -4.11
CA THR A 105 15.24 -12.01 -4.71
C THR A 105 15.73 -13.37 -5.23
N ILE A 106 15.30 -13.75 -6.44
CA ILE A 106 15.63 -15.05 -7.05
C ILE A 106 16.88 -15.04 -7.95
N HIS A 107 17.59 -13.92 -8.02
CA HIS A 107 18.65 -13.65 -9.00
C HIS A 107 19.70 -14.77 -9.11
N LEU A 108 20.25 -15.26 -7.99
CA LEU A 108 21.28 -16.30 -8.01
C LEU A 108 20.75 -17.66 -8.48
N ALA A 109 19.52 -18.02 -8.11
CA ALA A 109 18.88 -19.24 -8.59
C ALA A 109 18.67 -19.17 -10.12
N SER A 110 18.19 -18.02 -10.62
CA SER A 110 18.03 -17.80 -12.05
C SER A 110 19.38 -17.83 -12.81
N GLN A 111 20.45 -17.25 -12.24
CA GLN A 111 21.79 -17.33 -12.82
C GLN A 111 22.33 -18.77 -12.89
N ALA A 112 21.97 -19.62 -11.92
CA ALA A 112 22.29 -21.05 -11.92
C ALA A 112 21.41 -21.88 -12.89
N GLY A 113 20.54 -21.25 -13.68
CA GLY A 113 19.66 -21.90 -14.65
C GLY A 113 18.33 -22.37 -14.07
N ALA A 114 18.02 -22.05 -12.82
CA ALA A 114 16.76 -22.42 -12.18
C ALA A 114 15.61 -21.58 -12.75
N LYS A 115 14.50 -22.23 -13.12
CA LYS A 115 13.31 -21.56 -13.65
C LYS A 115 12.42 -21.08 -12.51
N ALA A 116 12.01 -19.81 -12.57
CA ALA A 116 11.12 -19.24 -11.58
C ALA A 116 9.70 -19.83 -11.70
N GLU A 117 9.05 -20.05 -10.56
CA GLU A 117 7.69 -20.59 -10.50
C GLU A 117 6.71 -19.50 -10.03
N TRP A 118 5.58 -19.36 -10.73
CA TRP A 118 4.53 -18.42 -10.33
C TRP A 118 3.79 -18.93 -9.10
N TYR A 119 3.74 -18.12 -8.04
CA TYR A 119 2.98 -18.42 -6.83
C TYR A 119 1.80 -17.47 -6.67
N ALA A 120 0.63 -17.90 -7.16
CA ALA A 120 -0.59 -17.11 -7.22
C ALA A 120 -1.00 -16.50 -5.87
N ALA A 121 -0.80 -17.20 -4.75
CA ALA A 121 -1.19 -16.70 -3.43
C ALA A 121 -0.37 -15.48 -2.97
N ARG A 122 0.83 -15.24 -3.52
CA ARG A 122 1.63 -14.02 -3.25
C ARG A 122 1.75 -13.11 -4.48
N GLN A 123 1.16 -13.51 -5.61
CA GLN A 123 1.28 -12.82 -6.89
C GLN A 123 2.76 -12.52 -7.25
N ALA A 124 3.63 -13.51 -7.04
CA ALA A 124 5.07 -13.35 -7.19
C ALA A 124 5.73 -14.60 -7.75
N PHE A 125 6.89 -14.42 -8.36
CA PHE A 125 7.76 -15.51 -8.79
C PHE A 125 8.64 -15.98 -7.63
N LEU A 126 8.66 -17.30 -7.39
CA LEU A 126 9.48 -17.97 -6.39
C LEU A 126 10.62 -18.75 -7.06
N PRO A 127 11.73 -19.00 -6.35
CA PRO A 127 12.71 -19.96 -6.83
C PRO A 127 12.08 -21.37 -6.81
N PRO A 128 12.50 -22.26 -7.71
CA PRO A 128 12.06 -23.65 -7.65
C PRO A 128 12.58 -24.33 -6.38
N LYS A 129 11.90 -25.39 -5.94
CA LYS A 129 12.28 -26.16 -4.75
C LYS A 129 13.59 -26.90 -4.91
#